data_AF-A0A0W8DJA6-F1
#
_entry.id   AF-A0A0W8DJA6-F1
#
_cell.length_a   1.000
_cell.length_b   1.000
_cell.length_c   1.000
_cell.angle_alpha   90.00
_cell.angle_beta   90.00
_cell.angle_gamma   90.00
#
_symmetry.space_group_name_H-M   'P 1'
#
loop_
_entity.id
_entity.type
_entity.pdbx_description
1 polymer ?
#
loop_
_entity_poly.entity_id
_entity_poly.type
_entity_poly.pdbx_seq_one_letter_code
_entity_poly.pdbx_strand_id
1 'polypeptide(L)'
;MPSQPLLRKHSPAEKLRVLSAHRAGRADWLQVAENNGISRAVAYRIVASGRVEDLPRGGARVANMADDDGTPLTIKERTMRFLEKAAEASIKCITPTLVTNMELHCRDAVNAAEKMNDMVYGI
;
A
#
# COMPACT_ATOMS: atom_id res chain seq x y z
N MET A 1 -1.09 40.77 9.87
CA MET A 1 -1.11 39.41 9.27
C MET A 1 -0.44 38.48 10.25
N PRO A 2 -1.14 37.59 10.97
CA PRO A 2 -0.47 36.64 11.85
C PRO A 2 0.22 35.58 10.99
N SER A 3 1.54 35.50 11.13
CA SER A 3 2.42 34.57 10.43
C SER A 3 2.10 33.13 10.86
N GLN A 4 1.79 32.27 9.89
CA GLN A 4 1.69 30.83 10.09
C GLN A 4 3.00 30.31 10.69
N PRO A 5 3.00 29.61 11.85
CA PRO A 5 4.22 29.01 12.37
C PRO A 5 4.69 27.93 11.38
N LEU A 6 5.89 28.13 10.84
CA LEU A 6 6.60 27.14 10.03
C LEU A 6 6.58 25.82 10.79
N LEU A 7 5.94 24.81 10.21
CA LEU A 7 5.75 23.49 10.81
C LEU A 7 7.10 22.76 10.83
N ARG A 8 7.93 23.09 11.82
CA ARG A 8 9.27 22.52 12.00
C ARG A 8 9.12 21.04 12.30
N LYS A 9 9.83 20.20 11.54
CA LYS A 9 9.93 18.76 11.84
C LYS A 9 10.61 18.59 13.19
N HIS A 10 9.99 17.83 14.09
CA HIS A 10 10.58 17.52 15.40
C HIS A 10 11.83 16.65 15.23
N SER A 11 12.93 17.08 15.84
CA SER A 11 14.19 16.38 15.81
C SER A 11 14.09 15.02 16.53
N PRO A 12 14.84 13.99 16.09
CA PRO A 12 15.00 12.73 16.83
C PRO A 12 15.32 12.96 18.32
N ALA A 13 16.16 13.94 18.64
CA ALA A 13 16.51 14.25 20.03
C ALA A 13 15.30 14.74 20.87
N GLU A 14 14.40 15.53 20.26
CA GLU A 14 13.18 16.03 20.90
C GLU A 14 12.21 14.88 21.20
N LYS A 15 12.05 13.96 20.25
CA LYS A 15 11.19 12.76 20.42
C LYS A 15 11.76 11.77 21.45
N LEU A 16 13.08 11.59 21.48
CA LEU A 16 13.76 10.71 22.43
C LEU A 16 13.54 11.16 23.88
N ARG A 17 13.58 12.48 24.15
CA ARG A 17 13.32 13.02 25.50
C ARG A 17 11.91 12.71 26.00
N VAL A 18 10.91 12.77 25.13
CA VAL A 18 9.52 12.42 25.46
C VAL A 18 9.41 10.92 25.75
N LEU A 19 10.03 10.09 24.91
CA LEU A 19 9.99 8.63 25.06
C LEU A 19 10.73 8.15 26.31
N SER A 20 11.88 8.75 26.65
CA SER A 20 12.63 8.41 27.86
C SER A 20 11.87 8.83 29.13
N ALA A 21 11.24 10.01 29.13
CA ALA A 21 10.41 10.46 30.24
C ALA A 21 9.22 9.54 30.51
N HIS A 22 8.53 9.10 29.44
CA HIS A 22 7.42 8.14 29.54
C HIS A 22 7.89 6.77 30.04
N ARG A 23 9.00 6.24 29.50
CA ARG A 23 9.58 4.95 29.95
C ARG A 23 10.04 4.98 31.41
N ALA A 24 10.49 6.14 31.89
CA ALA A 24 10.84 6.35 33.29
C ALA A 24 9.61 6.55 34.21
N GLY A 25 8.38 6.45 33.68
CA GLY A 25 7.14 6.56 34.45
C GLY A 25 6.87 7.96 35.01
N ARG A 26 7.54 9.00 34.49
CA ARG A 26 7.41 10.35 35.04
C ARG A 26 6.06 10.96 34.64
N ALA A 27 5.35 11.56 35.58
CA ALA A 27 4.04 12.19 35.32
C ALA A 27 4.13 13.47 34.46
N ASP A 28 5.31 14.10 34.38
CA ASP A 28 5.57 15.36 33.67
C ASP A 28 5.95 15.16 32.18
N TRP A 29 5.91 13.95 31.65
CA TRP A 29 6.37 13.66 30.29
C TRP A 29 5.62 14.43 29.19
N LEU A 30 4.37 14.85 29.44
CA LEU A 30 3.61 15.75 28.55
C LEU A 30 4.14 17.20 28.61
N GLN A 31 4.56 17.67 29.78
CA GLN A 31 5.23 18.96 29.92
C GLN A 31 6.57 18.98 29.16
N VAL A 32 7.28 17.84 29.16
CA VAL A 32 8.49 17.66 28.34
C VAL A 32 8.18 17.81 26.86
N ALA A 33 7.05 17.29 26.38
CA ALA A 33 6.65 17.45 24.98
C ALA A 33 6.36 18.92 24.64
N GLU A 34 5.60 19.62 25.48
CA GLU A 34 5.29 21.04 25.31
C GLU A 34 6.54 21.92 25.25
N ASN A 35 7.49 21.69 26.16
CA ASN A 35 8.77 22.42 26.21
C ASN A 35 9.65 22.18 24.96
N ASN A 36 9.37 21.12 24.19
CA ASN A 36 10.04 20.79 22.93
C ASN A 36 9.19 21.16 21.70
N GLY A 37 8.08 21.89 21.90
CA GLY A 37 7.16 22.27 20.84
C GLY A 37 6.40 21.09 20.22
N ILE A 38 6.41 19.92 20.87
CA ILE A 38 5.71 18.72 20.43
C ILE A 38 4.29 18.76 20.96
N SER A 39 3.30 18.79 20.05
CA SER A 39 1.90 18.73 20.45
C SER A 39 1.56 17.43 21.18
N ARG A 40 0.57 17.49 22.08
CA ARG A 40 0.06 16.33 22.83
C ARG A 40 -0.27 15.13 21.93
N ALA A 41 -0.90 15.37 20.77
CA ALA A 41 -1.23 14.32 19.81
C ALA A 41 0.01 13.62 19.23
N VAL A 42 1.07 14.39 18.94
CA VAL A 42 2.35 13.84 18.45
C VAL A 42 3.07 13.10 19.57
N ALA A 43 3.03 13.60 20.82
CA ALA A 43 3.62 12.95 21.98
C ALA A 43 3.03 11.54 22.22
N TYR A 44 1.70 11.41 22.17
CA TYR A 44 1.06 10.09 22.25
C TYR A 44 1.46 9.17 21.11
N ARG A 45 1.60 9.68 19.89
CA ARG A 45 2.04 8.89 18.73
C ARG A 45 3.47 8.38 18.89
N ILE A 46 4.37 9.20 19.44
CA ILE A 46 5.76 8.83 19.73
C ILE A 46 5.78 7.70 20.76
N VAL A 47 5.03 7.84 21.84
CA VAL A 47 4.93 6.81 22.89
C VAL A 47 4.33 5.52 22.37
N ALA A 48 3.20 5.60 21.65
CA ALA A 48 2.50 4.43 21.11
C ALA A 48 3.33 3.68 20.06
N SER A 49 4.08 4.40 19.22
CA SER A 49 4.98 3.77 18.25
C SER A 49 6.28 3.26 18.88
N GLY A 50 6.69 3.85 20.01
CA GLY A 50 7.95 3.55 20.71
C GLY A 50 9.21 3.91 19.93
N ARG A 51 9.07 4.71 18.86
CA ARG A 51 10.13 5.00 17.89
C ARG A 51 10.45 6.49 17.86
N VAL A 52 11.74 6.78 17.68
CA VAL A 52 12.27 8.13 17.58
C VAL A 52 12.38 8.58 16.12
N GLU A 53 12.70 7.65 15.22
CA GLU A 53 12.83 7.95 13.79
C GLU A 53 11.49 7.91 13.05
N ASP A 54 11.31 8.87 12.15
CA ASP A 54 10.19 8.85 11.20
C ASP A 54 10.50 7.80 10.14
N LEU A 55 9.68 6.74 10.08
CA LEU A 55 9.79 5.81 8.97
C LEU A 55 9.32 6.48 7.68
N PRO A 56 9.94 6.16 6.54
CA PRO A 56 9.31 6.44 5.26
C PRO A 56 7.90 5.87 5.27
N ARG A 57 6.94 6.66 4.78
CA ARG A 57 5.53 6.26 4.69
C ARG A 57 5.47 4.92 3.97
N GLY A 58 5.02 3.87 4.65
CA GLY A 58 5.15 2.50 4.20
C GLY A 58 4.51 2.28 2.83
N GLY A 59 5.33 2.12 1.80
CA GLY A 59 4.94 1.41 0.59
C GLY A 59 4.78 -0.07 0.95
N ALA A 60 3.82 -0.74 0.30
CA ALA A 60 3.62 -2.18 0.45
C ALA A 60 4.97 -2.89 0.37
N ARG A 61 5.34 -3.64 1.42
CA ARG A 61 6.53 -4.47 1.38
C ARG A 61 6.30 -5.47 0.24
N VAL A 62 7.18 -5.47 -0.75
CA VAL A 62 7.36 -6.60 -1.67
C VAL A 62 7.69 -7.80 -0.79
N ALA A 63 6.66 -8.50 -0.33
CA ALA A 63 6.79 -9.82 0.23
C ALA A 63 7.43 -10.64 -0.87
N ASN A 64 8.65 -11.14 -0.62
CA ASN A 64 9.48 -11.94 -1.52
C ASN A 64 8.61 -12.70 -2.54
N MET A 65 8.44 -12.11 -3.73
CA MET A 65 7.61 -12.68 -4.80
C MET A 65 8.47 -13.69 -5.55
N ALA A 66 8.99 -14.67 -4.82
CA ALA A 66 9.80 -15.72 -5.42
C ALA A 66 8.89 -16.76 -6.06
N ASP A 67 9.30 -17.31 -7.21
CA ASP A 67 8.68 -18.52 -7.75
C ASP A 67 9.04 -19.77 -6.92
N ASP A 68 8.52 -20.92 -7.34
CA ASP A 68 8.78 -22.21 -6.67
C ASP A 68 10.29 -22.56 -6.61
N ASP A 69 11.12 -21.97 -7.47
CA ASP A 69 12.58 -22.12 -7.55
C ASP A 69 13.34 -21.02 -6.77
N GLY A 70 12.63 -20.13 -6.07
CA GLY A 70 13.22 -19.05 -5.28
C GLY A 70 13.58 -17.79 -6.09
N THR A 71 13.22 -17.73 -7.38
CA THR A 71 13.58 -16.58 -8.24
C THR A 71 12.63 -15.42 -8.01
N PRO A 72 13.11 -14.22 -7.63
CA PRO A 72 12.24 -13.05 -7.46
C PRO A 72 11.60 -12.65 -8.78
N LEU A 73 10.29 -12.79 -8.88
CA LEU A 73 9.46 -12.38 -10.00
C LEU A 73 8.98 -10.95 -9.83
N THR A 74 8.90 -10.24 -10.95
CA THR A 74 8.12 -9.02 -11.08
C THR A 74 6.63 -9.32 -10.97
N ILE A 75 5.83 -8.29 -10.64
CA ILE A 75 4.37 -8.41 -10.60
C ILE A 75 3.82 -8.94 -11.93
N LYS A 76 4.36 -8.46 -13.07
CA LYS A 76 3.93 -8.88 -14.41
C LYS A 76 4.16 -10.37 -14.64
N GLU A 77 5.36 -10.87 -14.33
CA GLU A 77 5.70 -12.29 -14.48
C GLU A 77 4.81 -13.17 -13.61
N ARG A 78 4.56 -12.76 -12.37
CA ARG A 78 3.65 -13.48 -11.48
C ARG A 78 2.24 -13.54 -12.05
N THR A 79 1.71 -12.42 -12.54
CA THR A 79 0.38 -12.39 -13.14
C THR A 79 0.29 -13.27 -14.37
N MET A 80 1.32 -13.28 -15.23
CA MET A 80 1.33 -14.15 -16.41
C MET A 80 1.33 -15.63 -16.01
N ARG A 81 2.23 -16.04 -15.10
CA ARG A 81 2.28 -17.44 -14.63
C ARG A 81 0.99 -17.90 -13.95
N PHE A 82 0.33 -17.01 -13.21
CA PHE A 82 -0.96 -17.32 -12.62
C PHE A 82 -2.03 -17.57 -13.68
N LEU A 83 -2.10 -16.71 -14.71
CA LEU A 83 -3.04 -16.86 -15.82
C LEU A 83 -2.75 -18.11 -16.65
N GLU A 84 -1.49 -18.45 -16.89
CA GLU A 84 -1.07 -19.69 -17.57
C GLU A 84 -1.55 -20.93 -16.80
N LYS A 85 -1.26 -21.01 -15.49
CA LYS A 85 -1.73 -22.12 -14.64
C LYS A 85 -3.26 -22.21 -14.61
N ALA A 86 -3.96 -21.07 -14.55
CA ALA A 86 -5.42 -21.04 -14.61
C ALA A 86 -5.95 -21.53 -15.97
N ALA A 87 -5.32 -21.12 -17.07
CA ALA A 87 -5.66 -21.58 -18.41
C ALA A 87 -5.50 -23.10 -18.53
N GLU A 88 -4.35 -23.64 -18.16
CA GLU A 88 -4.07 -25.10 -18.15
C GLU A 88 -5.11 -25.88 -17.33
N ALA A 89 -5.45 -25.40 -16.14
CA ALA A 89 -6.47 -26.02 -15.31
C ALA A 89 -7.85 -25.96 -15.95
N SER A 90 -8.18 -24.85 -16.62
CA SER A 90 -9.48 -24.61 -17.22
C SER A 90 -9.72 -25.38 -18.53
N ILE A 91 -8.66 -25.77 -19.27
CA ILE A 91 -8.80 -26.50 -20.55
C ILE A 91 -9.75 -27.70 -20.44
N LYS A 92 -9.76 -28.39 -19.29
CA LYS A 92 -10.61 -29.57 -19.06
C LYS A 92 -12.11 -29.25 -18.96
N CYS A 93 -12.47 -28.01 -18.64
CA CYS A 93 -13.87 -27.58 -18.51
C CYS A 93 -14.29 -26.56 -19.59
N ILE A 94 -13.44 -26.30 -20.59
CA ILE A 94 -13.80 -25.48 -21.76
C ILE A 94 -14.81 -26.27 -22.62
N THR A 95 -16.04 -25.76 -22.68
CA THR A 95 -17.10 -26.30 -23.53
C THR A 95 -17.22 -25.50 -24.82
N PRO A 96 -17.72 -26.09 -25.93
CA PRO A 96 -17.97 -25.35 -27.16
C PRO A 96 -18.83 -24.10 -26.96
N THR A 97 -19.87 -24.18 -26.11
CA THR A 97 -20.73 -23.04 -25.76
C THR A 97 -19.94 -21.89 -25.12
N LEU A 98 -19.01 -22.21 -24.22
CA LEU A 98 -18.14 -21.22 -23.60
C LEU A 98 -17.24 -20.53 -24.63
N VAL A 99 -16.66 -21.31 -25.55
CA VAL A 99 -15.80 -20.78 -26.63
C VAL A 99 -16.60 -19.85 -27.55
N THR A 100 -17.80 -20.25 -27.98
CA THR A 100 -18.65 -19.42 -28.83
C THR A 100 -19.04 -18.11 -28.14
N ASN A 101 -19.35 -18.14 -26.85
CA ASN A 101 -19.67 -16.93 -26.09
C ASN A 101 -18.48 -15.98 -25.96
N MET A 102 -17.27 -16.52 -25.71
CA MET A 102 -16.04 -15.72 -25.68
C MET A 102 -15.71 -15.14 -27.05
N GLU A 103 -15.89 -15.91 -28.12
CA GLU A 103 -15.68 -15.45 -29.49
C GLU A 103 -16.60 -14.27 -29.83
N LEU A 104 -17.90 -14.40 -29.51
CA LEU A 104 -18.87 -13.33 -29.71
C LEU A 104 -18.50 -12.08 -28.91
N HIS A 105 -18.14 -12.25 -27.63
CA HIS A 105 -17.72 -11.14 -26.78
C HIS A 105 -16.50 -10.40 -27.35
N CYS A 106 -15.46 -11.13 -27.77
CA CYS A 106 -14.27 -10.55 -28.38
C CYS A 106 -14.61 -9.80 -29.68
N ARG A 107 -15.48 -10.39 -30.52
CA ARG A 107 -15.91 -9.78 -31.78
C ARG A 107 -16.67 -8.47 -31.54
N ASP A 108 -17.60 -8.47 -30.59
CA ASP A 108 -18.39 -7.28 -30.24
C ASP A 108 -17.50 -6.19 -29.64
N ALA A 109 -16.55 -6.56 -28.78
CA ALA A 109 -15.56 -5.64 -28.22
C ALA A 109 -14.68 -4.99 -29.30
N VAL A 110 -14.19 -5.77 -30.27
CA VAL A 110 -13.39 -5.25 -31.40
C VAL A 110 -14.23 -4.33 -32.28
N ASN A 111 -15.45 -4.73 -32.62
CA ASN A 111 -16.38 -3.93 -33.42
C ASN A 111 -16.77 -2.61 -32.72
N ALA A 112 -16.92 -2.63 -31.39
CA ALA A 112 -17.20 -1.44 -30.60
C ALA A 112 -15.99 -0.48 -30.60
N ALA A 113 -14.79 -1.01 -30.41
CA ALA A 113 -13.55 -0.24 -30.46
C ALA A 113 -13.33 0.40 -31.85
N GLU A 114 -13.58 -0.34 -32.93
CA GLU A 114 -13.50 0.18 -34.31
C GLU A 114 -14.44 1.37 -34.53
N LYS A 115 -15.64 1.30 -33.95
CA LYS A 115 -16.66 2.36 -34.04
C LYS A 115 -16.45 3.50 -33.04
N MET A 116 -15.39 3.45 -32.23
CA MET A 116 -15.15 4.36 -31.10
C MET A 116 -16.35 4.43 -30.13
N ASN A 117 -17.10 3.34 -30.01
CA ASN A 117 -18.16 3.23 -29.02
C ASN A 117 -17.54 3.11 -27.63
N ASP A 118 -18.26 3.62 -26.62
CA ASP A 118 -17.82 3.48 -25.24
C ASP A 118 -17.78 2.00 -24.83
N MET A 119 -16.68 1.57 -24.23
CA MET A 119 -16.44 0.17 -23.91
C MET A 119 -17.06 -0.16 -22.55
N VAL A 120 -18.22 -0.82 -22.57
CA VAL A 120 -18.90 -1.25 -21.33
C VAL A 120 -18.38 -2.63 -20.92
N TYR A 121 -17.67 -2.69 -19.78
CA TYR A 121 -17.22 -3.94 -19.18
C TYR A 121 -18.27 -4.49 -18.22
N GLY A 122 -19.00 -5.53 -18.66
CA GLY A 122 -19.97 -6.26 -17.83
C GLY A 122 -21.31 -5.54 -17.62
N ILE A 123 -22.30 -6.31 -17.17
CA ILE A 123 -23.59 -5.89 -16.62
C ILE A 123 -23.74 -6.59 -15.27
#